data_AF-A0A966H2L6-F1
#
_entry.id   AF-A0A966H2L6-F1
#
_cell.length_a   1.000
_cell.length_b   1.000
_cell.length_c   1.000
_cell.angle_alpha   90.00
_cell.angle_beta   90.00
_cell.angle_gamma   90.00
#
_symmetry.space_group_name_H-M   'P 1'
#
loop_
_entity.id
_entity.type
_entity.pdbx_description
1 polymer ?
#
loop_
_entity_poly.entity_id
_entity_poly.type
_entity_poly.pdbx_seq_one_letter_code
_entity_poly.pdbx_strand_id
1 'polypeptide(L)'
;MGTQTNKHSWVNGLLALLIIAIPPVYTAWIYQSLPEQIPTHFNIDGAPDQWGHRSSIWTLVSILGVVSLGVYLLVRFLPNIDPKKTAGTPAWAFQQIALVVVVFLSIISVMLVHGTAAGMVNIQNWIFPLMGLFFATLGFYMARIGPNYFVGFRLPWTLEDPENWKATHRLVGQLWVPGGILVALITWWLPFTPALIVFLSFVTIMTIVPVIFSYQLYRKSKS
;
A
#
# COMPACT_ATOMS: atom_id res chain seq x y z
N MET A 1 15.21 28.61 2.08
CA MET A 1 13.86 28.58 2.70
C MET A 1 13.82 27.40 3.64
N GLY A 2 13.75 27.68 4.95
CA GLY A 2 14.01 26.71 6.01
C GLY A 2 13.05 25.54 6.00
N THR A 3 13.59 24.34 6.20
CA THR A 3 12.85 23.14 6.54
C THR A 3 12.09 23.43 7.84
N GLN A 4 10.81 23.77 7.74
CA GLN A 4 9.93 23.66 8.89
C GLN A 4 9.78 22.17 9.21
N THR A 5 10.73 21.65 9.97
CA THR A 5 10.61 20.36 10.64
C THR A 5 9.45 20.50 11.60
N ASN A 6 8.27 20.12 11.10
CA ASN A 6 7.01 20.19 11.83
C ASN A 6 7.23 19.55 13.22
N LYS A 7 6.88 20.24 14.30
CA LYS A 7 7.14 19.83 15.69
C LYS A 7 6.53 18.45 16.02
N HIS A 8 5.62 17.97 15.17
CA HIS A 8 4.97 16.65 15.23
C HIS A 8 5.70 15.53 14.45
N SER A 9 6.81 15.83 13.79
CA SER A 9 7.45 14.88 12.88
C SER A 9 8.10 13.69 13.60
N TRP A 10 8.57 13.86 14.84
CA TRP A 10 9.11 12.77 15.66
C TRP A 10 8.00 11.84 16.20
N VAL A 11 6.79 12.39 16.45
CA VAL A 11 5.62 11.60 16.86
C VAL A 11 5.28 10.58 15.78
N ASN A 12 5.22 11.00 14.52
CA ASN A 12 5.00 10.08 13.39
C ASN A 12 6.12 9.04 13.25
N GLY A 13 7.34 9.36 13.66
CA GLY A 13 8.47 8.42 13.70
C GLY A 13 8.27 7.34 14.75
N LEU A 14 7.96 7.76 15.99
CA LEU A 14 7.66 6.84 17.07
C LEU A 14 6.43 5.97 16.75
N LEU A 15 5.37 6.57 16.22
CA LEU A 15 4.17 5.83 15.80
C LEU A 15 4.51 4.77 14.75
N ALA A 16 5.29 5.11 13.72
CA ALA A 16 5.71 4.14 12.72
C ALA A 16 6.52 2.99 13.33
N LEU A 17 7.48 3.29 14.21
CA LEU A 17 8.29 2.28 14.88
C LEU A 17 7.45 1.37 15.78
N LEU A 18 6.49 1.94 16.53
CA LEU A 18 5.56 1.17 17.34
C LEU A 18 4.72 0.23 16.47
N ILE A 19 4.20 0.71 15.34
CA ILE A 19 3.40 -0.10 14.42
C ILE A 19 4.23 -1.21 13.78
N ILE A 20 5.47 -0.92 13.35
CA ILE A 20 6.41 -1.91 12.79
C ILE A 20 6.80 -2.98 13.84
N ALA A 21 6.81 -2.62 15.13
CA ALA A 21 7.09 -3.57 16.20
C ALA A 21 5.92 -4.52 16.50
N ILE A 22 4.68 -4.19 16.11
CA ILE A 22 3.50 -5.02 16.40
C ILE A 22 3.65 -6.44 15.83
N PRO A 23 3.93 -6.65 14.53
CA PRO A 23 4.05 -8.00 13.97
C PRO A 23 5.10 -8.88 14.66
N PRO A 24 6.38 -8.48 14.85
CA PRO A 24 7.37 -9.35 15.50
C PRO A 24 7.05 -9.62 16.98
N VAL A 25 6.47 -8.65 17.71
CA VAL A 25 6.01 -8.88 19.09
C VAL A 25 4.86 -9.89 19.11
N TYR A 26 3.91 -9.76 18.19
CA TYR A 26 2.79 -10.70 18.05
C TYR A 26 3.29 -12.11 17.68
N THR A 27 4.22 -12.21 16.74
CA THR A 27 4.88 -13.47 16.37
C THR A 27 5.58 -14.11 17.55
N ALA A 28 6.33 -13.35 18.34
CA ALA A 28 6.99 -13.86 19.56
C ALA A 28 5.97 -14.46 20.54
N TRP A 29 4.84 -13.76 20.72
CA TRP A 29 3.78 -14.16 21.64
C TRP A 29 3.13 -15.49 21.25
N ILE A 30 2.83 -15.69 19.96
CA ILE A 30 2.16 -16.91 19.48
C ILE A 30 3.12 -17.99 18.98
N TYR A 31 4.44 -17.75 18.99
CA TYR A 31 5.43 -18.61 18.33
C TYR A 31 5.36 -20.07 18.80
N GLN A 32 5.15 -20.27 20.10
CA GLN A 32 5.08 -21.61 20.70
C GLN A 32 3.79 -22.36 20.34
N SER A 33 2.73 -21.64 19.95
CA SER A 33 1.48 -22.25 19.47
C SER A 33 1.49 -22.57 17.97
N LEU A 34 2.54 -22.18 17.23
CA LEU A 34 2.63 -22.49 15.81
C LEU A 34 2.90 -23.99 15.59
N PRO A 35 2.23 -24.62 14.60
CA PRO A 35 2.55 -25.97 14.17
C PRO A 35 4.01 -26.08 13.72
N GLU A 36 4.62 -27.26 13.81
CA GLU A 36 6.02 -27.47 13.41
C GLU A 36 6.25 -27.12 11.93
N GLN A 37 5.26 -27.36 11.08
CA GLN A 37 5.24 -26.98 9.67
C GLN A 37 4.15 -25.96 9.37
N ILE A 38 4.51 -24.89 8.65
CA ILE A 38 3.61 -23.82 8.23
C ILE A 38 3.68 -23.64 6.71
N PRO A 39 2.59 -23.18 6.07
CA PRO A 39 2.58 -22.95 4.63
C PRO A 39 3.48 -21.76 4.27
N THR A 40 4.26 -21.90 3.20
CA THR A 40 5.19 -20.87 2.70
C THR A 40 4.88 -20.40 1.29
N HIS A 41 4.07 -21.15 0.54
CA HIS A 41 3.60 -20.80 -0.81
C HIS A 41 2.15 -21.27 -0.99
N PHE A 42 1.40 -20.56 -1.85
CA PHE A 42 0.01 -20.85 -2.19
C PHE A 42 -0.15 -20.86 -3.71
N ASN A 43 -0.93 -21.81 -4.21
CA ASN A 43 -1.21 -21.95 -5.64
C ASN A 43 -2.30 -20.97 -6.14
N ILE A 44 -2.70 -21.09 -7.42
CA ILE A 44 -3.71 -20.22 -8.04
C ILE A 44 -5.11 -20.37 -7.43
N ASP A 45 -5.39 -21.53 -6.81
CA ASP A 45 -6.64 -21.79 -6.10
C ASP A 45 -6.58 -21.27 -4.64
N GLY A 46 -5.45 -20.68 -4.23
CA GLY A 46 -5.22 -20.18 -2.88
C GLY A 46 -4.93 -21.28 -1.85
N ALA A 47 -4.68 -22.52 -2.28
CA ALA A 47 -4.33 -23.63 -1.41
C ALA A 47 -2.81 -23.70 -1.16
N PRO A 48 -2.35 -24.08 0.05
CA PRO A 48 -0.93 -24.30 0.30
C PRO A 48 -0.35 -25.43 -0.54
N ASP A 49 0.74 -25.17 -1.24
CA ASP A 49 1.47 -26.16 -2.06
C ASP A 49 2.95 -26.33 -1.64
N GLN A 50 3.48 -25.43 -0.79
CA GLN A 50 4.79 -25.59 -0.14
C GLN A 50 4.72 -25.30 1.36
N TRP A 51 5.54 -26.02 2.12
CA TRP A 51 5.58 -26.01 3.57
C TRP A 51 7.02 -25.83 4.07
N GLY A 52 7.18 -25.14 5.19
CA GLY A 52 8.47 -24.93 5.84
C GLY A 52 8.36 -25.04 7.36
N HIS A 53 9.50 -25.17 8.04
CA HIS A 53 9.55 -25.21 9.51
C HIS A 53 9.03 -23.88 10.11
N ARG A 54 8.39 -23.93 11.29
CA ARG A 54 7.80 -22.77 11.99
C ARG A 54 8.71 -21.56 12.15
N SER A 55 10.03 -21.73 12.13
CA SER A 55 11.00 -20.63 12.17
C SER A 55 10.97 -19.75 10.91
N SER A 56 10.45 -20.24 9.78
CA SER A 56 10.32 -19.46 8.54
C SER A 56 9.42 -18.24 8.71
N ILE A 57 8.50 -18.24 9.70
CA ILE A 57 7.65 -17.09 10.04
C ILE A 57 8.47 -15.84 10.38
N TRP A 58 9.64 -16.02 11.01
CA TRP A 58 10.54 -14.92 11.35
C TRP A 58 11.15 -14.28 10.12
N THR A 59 11.38 -15.06 9.06
CA THR A 59 11.89 -14.53 7.78
C THR A 59 10.83 -13.65 7.14
N LEU A 60 9.58 -14.11 7.07
CA LEU A 60 8.45 -13.35 6.53
C LEU A 60 8.25 -12.02 7.28
N VAL A 61 8.16 -12.08 8.61
CA VAL A 61 7.94 -10.90 9.45
C VAL A 61 9.12 -9.93 9.37
N SER A 62 10.36 -10.42 9.29
CA SER A 62 11.55 -9.59 9.14
C SER A 62 11.58 -8.87 7.80
N ILE A 63 11.26 -9.57 6.69
CA ILE A 63 11.19 -8.95 5.37
C ILE A 63 10.13 -7.85 5.35
N LEU A 64 8.91 -8.13 5.84
CA LEU A 64 7.85 -7.12 5.90
C LEU A 64 8.20 -5.95 6.82
N GLY A 65 8.88 -6.21 7.94
CA GLY A 65 9.38 -5.17 8.84
C GLY A 65 10.44 -4.27 8.21
N VAL A 66 11.43 -4.86 7.53
CA VAL A 66 12.49 -4.14 6.80
C VAL A 66 11.90 -3.33 5.65
N VAL A 67 10.97 -3.89 4.87
CA VAL A 67 10.29 -3.16 3.79
C VAL A 67 9.46 -2.01 4.37
N SER A 68 8.73 -2.22 5.46
CA SER A 68 7.95 -1.17 6.13
C SER A 68 8.84 -0.03 6.60
N LEU A 69 9.96 -0.34 7.25
CA LEU A 69 10.94 0.65 7.68
C LEU A 69 11.57 1.37 6.49
N GLY A 70 11.97 0.63 5.45
CA GLY A 70 12.57 1.18 4.23
C GLY A 70 11.65 2.16 3.52
N VAL A 71 10.37 1.79 3.32
CA VAL A 71 9.37 2.68 2.73
C VAL A 71 9.11 3.90 3.61
N TYR A 72 9.00 3.72 4.93
CA TYR A 72 8.82 4.82 5.86
C TYR A 72 9.97 5.84 5.76
N LEU A 73 11.21 5.37 5.82
CA LEU A 73 12.40 6.22 5.72
C LEU A 73 12.52 6.87 4.34
N LEU A 74 12.26 6.13 3.27
CA LEU A 74 12.27 6.66 1.90
C LEU A 74 11.31 7.85 1.77
N VAL A 75 10.05 7.68 2.18
CA VAL A 75 9.03 8.73 2.06
C VAL A 75 9.28 9.87 3.05
N ARG A 76 9.81 9.57 4.25
CA ARG A 76 10.22 10.56 5.25
C ARG A 76 11.30 11.51 4.73
N PHE A 77 12.29 10.97 4.02
CA PHE A 77 13.41 11.72 3.48
C PHE A 77 13.21 12.16 2.02
N LEU A 78 12.07 11.82 1.41
CA LEU A 78 11.72 12.15 0.03
C LEU A 78 11.97 13.62 -0.35
N PRO A 79 11.58 14.62 0.46
CA PRO A 79 11.77 16.02 0.10
C PRO A 79 13.25 16.42 -0.07
N ASN A 80 14.17 15.65 0.53
CA ASN A 80 15.61 15.89 0.46
C ASN A 80 16.27 15.14 -0.72
N ILE A 81 15.61 14.11 -1.24
CA ILE A 81 16.14 13.23 -2.30
C ILE A 81 15.55 13.60 -3.66
N ASP A 82 14.29 14.04 -3.70
CA ASP A 82 13.56 14.34 -4.93
C ASP A 82 14.09 15.59 -5.65
N PRO A 83 14.57 15.48 -6.90
CA PRO A 83 15.02 16.63 -7.70
C PRO A 83 13.94 17.71 -7.89
N LYS A 84 12.66 17.31 -7.97
CA LYS A 84 11.52 18.25 -8.07
C LYS A 84 11.15 18.88 -6.72
N LYS A 85 11.88 18.55 -5.64
CA LYS A 85 11.67 19.03 -4.27
C LYS A 85 10.21 18.89 -3.82
N THR A 86 9.54 17.84 -4.29
CA THR A 86 8.15 17.55 -3.98
C THR A 86 7.18 18.72 -4.25
N ALA A 87 7.39 19.43 -5.36
CA ALA A 87 6.71 20.68 -5.70
C ALA A 87 5.21 20.67 -5.37
N GLY A 88 4.78 21.56 -4.48
CA GLY A 88 3.36 21.73 -4.12
C GLY A 88 2.77 20.65 -3.20
N THR A 89 3.54 19.64 -2.78
CA THR A 89 3.05 18.61 -1.86
C THR A 89 3.19 19.06 -0.41
N PRO A 90 2.12 19.03 0.40
CA PRO A 90 2.24 19.29 1.83
C PRO A 90 3.09 18.20 2.51
N ALA A 91 4.02 18.58 3.39
CA ALA A 91 4.90 17.64 4.09
C ALA A 91 4.13 16.57 4.90
N TRP A 92 2.94 16.92 5.41
CA TRP A 92 2.08 15.99 6.13
C TRP A 92 1.52 14.89 5.22
N ALA A 93 1.26 15.17 3.94
CA ALA A 93 0.66 14.20 3.02
C ALA A 93 1.58 12.99 2.80
N PHE A 94 2.88 13.21 2.57
CA PHE A 94 3.86 12.12 2.49
C PHE A 94 3.98 11.33 3.79
N GLN A 95 3.98 12.00 4.93
CA GLN A 95 4.04 11.32 6.23
C GLN A 95 2.81 10.43 6.44
N GLN A 96 1.62 10.89 6.06
CA GLN A 96 0.40 10.07 6.15
C GLN A 96 0.43 8.90 5.17
N ILE A 97 0.89 9.10 3.92
CA ILE A 97 1.05 8.01 2.96
C ILE A 97 2.03 6.96 3.48
N ALA A 98 3.17 7.37 4.05
CA ALA A 98 4.13 6.48 4.66
C ALA A 98 3.50 5.66 5.80
N LEU A 99 2.77 6.32 6.69
CA LEU A 99 2.07 5.67 7.80
C LEU A 99 0.99 4.70 7.31
N VAL A 100 0.23 5.06 6.27
CA VAL A 100 -0.78 4.18 5.66
C VAL A 100 -0.13 2.90 5.12
N VAL A 101 1.02 3.01 4.43
CA VAL A 101 1.74 1.83 3.93
C VAL A 101 2.29 0.99 5.09
N VAL A 102 2.86 1.62 6.14
CA VAL A 102 3.34 0.91 7.33
C VAL A 102 2.22 0.17 8.06
N VAL A 103 1.06 0.82 8.25
CA VAL A 103 -0.13 0.20 8.85
C VAL A 103 -0.60 -0.97 7.99
N PHE A 104 -0.71 -0.78 6.68
CA PHE A 104 -1.14 -1.82 5.75
C PHE A 104 -0.22 -3.04 5.82
N LEU A 105 1.10 -2.85 5.70
CA LEU A 105 2.07 -3.94 5.79
C LEU A 105 2.07 -4.64 7.14
N SER A 106 1.85 -3.89 8.23
CA SER A 106 1.76 -4.46 9.58
C SER A 106 0.50 -5.29 9.78
N ILE A 107 -0.65 -4.82 9.27
CA ILE A 107 -1.90 -5.60 9.26
C ILE A 107 -1.70 -6.90 8.46
N ILE A 108 -1.13 -6.81 7.25
CA ILE A 108 -0.82 -7.97 6.41
C ILE A 108 0.08 -8.96 7.17
N SER A 109 1.14 -8.47 7.80
CA SER A 109 2.06 -9.32 8.55
C SER A 109 1.37 -10.03 9.72
N VAL A 110 0.55 -9.32 10.50
CA VAL A 110 -0.23 -9.91 11.60
C VAL A 110 -1.24 -10.93 11.08
N MET A 111 -1.94 -10.62 9.98
CA MET A 111 -2.90 -11.53 9.35
C MET A 111 -2.25 -12.82 8.87
N LEU A 112 -1.07 -12.74 8.23
CA LEU A 112 -0.33 -13.92 7.79
C LEU A 112 0.12 -14.78 8.98
N VAL A 113 0.68 -14.15 10.02
CA VAL A 113 1.09 -14.83 11.26
C VAL A 113 -0.11 -15.50 11.92
N HIS A 114 -1.22 -14.79 12.09
CA HIS A 114 -2.43 -15.34 12.69
C HIS A 114 -3.03 -16.48 11.87
N GLY A 115 -3.09 -16.34 10.54
CA GLY A 115 -3.65 -17.38 9.68
C GLY A 115 -2.83 -18.67 9.65
N THR A 116 -1.51 -18.59 9.86
CA THR A 116 -0.67 -19.77 10.06
C THR A 116 -0.94 -20.46 11.40
N ALA A 117 -1.17 -19.69 12.48
CA ALA A 117 -1.43 -20.23 13.81
C ALA A 117 -2.82 -20.89 13.95
N ALA A 118 -3.84 -20.27 13.37
CA ALA A 118 -5.23 -20.72 13.46
C ALA A 118 -5.59 -21.78 12.40
N GLY A 119 -4.62 -22.28 11.63
CA GLY A 119 -4.78 -23.48 10.81
C GLY A 119 -5.85 -23.37 9.72
N MET A 120 -5.78 -22.30 8.90
CA MET A 120 -6.74 -21.94 7.84
C MET A 120 -7.81 -20.91 8.25
N VAL A 121 -7.41 -19.78 8.83
CA VAL A 121 -8.25 -18.59 8.67
C VAL A 121 -8.33 -18.32 7.17
N ASN A 122 -9.53 -18.09 6.65
CA ASN A 122 -9.76 -17.55 5.31
C ASN A 122 -9.15 -16.15 5.21
N ILE A 123 -7.82 -16.02 5.28
CA ILE A 123 -7.07 -14.78 5.02
C ILE A 123 -7.53 -14.21 3.67
N GLN A 124 -7.85 -15.10 2.74
CA GLN A 124 -8.48 -14.86 1.46
C GLN A 124 -9.74 -13.97 1.53
N ASN A 125 -10.59 -14.12 2.54
CA ASN A 125 -11.81 -13.30 2.69
C ASN A 125 -11.50 -11.88 3.16
N TRP A 126 -10.32 -11.65 3.74
CA TRP A 126 -9.93 -10.38 4.33
C TRP A 126 -8.90 -9.63 3.49
N ILE A 127 -8.08 -10.34 2.70
CA ILE A 127 -6.99 -9.76 1.91
C ILE A 127 -7.52 -8.78 0.86
N PHE A 128 -8.51 -9.18 0.06
CA PHE A 128 -9.05 -8.32 -0.99
C PHE A 128 -9.81 -7.12 -0.43
N PRO A 129 -10.63 -7.25 0.63
CA PRO A 129 -11.20 -6.09 1.28
C PRO A 129 -10.17 -5.12 1.85
N LEU A 130 -9.14 -5.63 2.52
CA LEU A 130 -8.05 -4.81 3.04
C LEU A 130 -7.30 -4.07 1.92
N MET A 131 -7.02 -4.74 0.80
CA MET A 131 -6.42 -4.11 -0.37
C MET A 131 -7.33 -3.02 -0.97
N GLY A 132 -8.64 -3.25 -1.05
CA GLY A 132 -9.60 -2.25 -1.49
C GLY A 132 -9.58 -0.99 -0.60
N LEU A 133 -9.61 -1.17 0.72
CA LEU A 133 -9.51 -0.06 1.68
C LEU A 133 -8.16 0.67 1.59
N PHE A 134 -7.08 -0.07 1.34
CA PHE A 134 -5.76 0.52 1.10
C PHE A 134 -5.76 1.41 -0.14
N PHE A 135 -6.30 0.94 -1.28
CA PHE A 135 -6.45 1.76 -2.48
C PHE A 135 -7.33 2.98 -2.25
N ALA A 136 -8.43 2.85 -1.51
CA ALA A 136 -9.29 3.98 -1.19
C ALA A 136 -8.55 5.03 -0.36
N THR A 137 -7.79 4.58 0.64
CA THR A 137 -6.99 5.46 1.50
C THR A 137 -5.88 6.17 0.72
N LEU A 138 -5.17 5.46 -0.17
CA LEU A 138 -4.18 6.09 -1.06
C LEU A 138 -4.84 7.09 -2.02
N GLY A 139 -5.97 6.72 -2.61
CA GLY A 139 -6.75 7.57 -3.51
C GLY A 139 -7.13 8.91 -2.88
N PHE A 140 -7.50 8.89 -1.59
CA PHE A 140 -7.79 10.12 -0.83
C PHE A 140 -6.61 11.10 -0.83
N TYR A 141 -5.37 10.60 -0.75
CA TYR A 141 -4.18 11.45 -0.73
C TYR A 141 -3.70 11.88 -2.11
N MET A 142 -4.02 11.14 -3.18
CA MET A 142 -3.46 11.37 -4.52
C MET A 142 -3.61 12.82 -5.02
N ALA A 143 -4.79 13.43 -4.85
CA ALA A 143 -5.03 14.81 -5.30
C ALA A 143 -4.19 15.89 -4.56
N ARG A 144 -3.54 15.51 -3.44
CA ARG A 144 -2.69 16.39 -2.62
C ARG A 144 -1.20 16.22 -2.91
N ILE A 145 -0.84 15.24 -3.75
CA ILE A 145 0.54 14.97 -4.14
C ILE A 145 0.83 15.77 -5.41
N GLY A 146 1.80 16.66 -5.32
CA GLY A 146 2.33 17.39 -6.47
C GLY A 146 3.46 16.63 -7.19
N PRO A 147 3.94 17.14 -8.33
CA PRO A 147 4.94 16.48 -9.17
C PRO A 147 6.19 16.07 -8.40
N ASN A 148 6.53 14.78 -8.49
CA ASN A 148 7.71 14.18 -7.85
C ASN A 148 8.11 12.88 -8.57
N TYR A 149 9.34 12.42 -8.39
CA TYR A 149 9.83 11.22 -9.07
C TYR A 149 9.52 9.88 -8.37
N PHE A 150 8.78 9.87 -7.25
CA PHE A 150 8.66 8.68 -6.39
C PHE A 150 7.23 8.15 -6.21
N VAL A 151 6.26 9.03 -5.97
CA VAL A 151 4.89 8.69 -5.58
C VAL A 151 3.90 9.27 -6.60
N GLY A 152 3.01 8.40 -7.09
CA GLY A 152 1.95 8.76 -8.03
C GLY A 152 2.12 8.18 -9.43
N PHE A 153 1.30 8.66 -10.36
CA PHE A 153 1.31 8.28 -11.78
C PHE A 153 2.41 9.05 -12.53
N ARG A 154 3.60 8.43 -12.63
CA ARG A 154 4.85 9.00 -13.16
C ARG A 154 5.04 8.69 -14.64
N LEU A 155 4.09 9.14 -15.46
CA LEU A 155 4.17 9.03 -16.91
C LEU A 155 5.11 10.12 -17.45
N PRO A 156 5.82 9.90 -18.58
CA PRO A 156 6.75 10.90 -19.11
C PRO A 156 6.12 12.30 -19.26
N TRP A 157 4.85 12.36 -19.67
CA TRP A 157 4.12 13.61 -19.83
C TRP A 157 3.52 14.16 -18.52
N THR A 158 3.25 13.35 -17.48
CA THR A 158 2.80 13.92 -16.19
C THR A 158 3.96 14.54 -15.42
N LEU A 159 5.18 14.03 -15.60
CA LEU A 159 6.37 14.59 -14.94
C LEU A 159 6.74 15.98 -15.49
N GLU A 160 6.49 16.23 -16.77
CA GLU A 160 6.84 17.49 -17.44
C GLU A 160 5.70 18.53 -17.45
N ASP A 161 4.46 18.11 -17.17
CA ASP A 161 3.29 19.00 -17.16
C ASP A 161 2.57 18.95 -15.78
N PRO A 162 2.74 19.98 -14.93
CA PRO A 162 2.08 20.08 -13.64
C PRO A 162 0.55 20.09 -13.69
N GLU A 163 -0.06 20.61 -14.78
CA GLU A 163 -1.51 20.63 -14.94
C GLU A 163 -2.03 19.23 -15.28
N ASN A 164 -1.33 18.50 -16.17
CA ASN A 164 -1.64 17.09 -16.45
C ASN A 164 -1.44 16.23 -15.19
N TRP A 165 -0.37 16.46 -14.42
CA TRP A 165 -0.16 15.79 -13.13
C TRP A 165 -1.36 15.99 -12.19
N LYS A 166 -1.75 17.25 -11.97
CA LYS A 166 -2.84 17.60 -11.05
C LYS A 166 -4.18 17.03 -11.51
N ALA A 167 -4.50 17.15 -12.79
CA ALA A 167 -5.73 16.61 -13.37
C ALA A 167 -5.80 15.09 -13.24
N THR A 168 -4.69 14.40 -13.57
CA THR A 168 -4.61 12.93 -13.48
C THR A 168 -4.76 12.46 -12.04
N HIS A 169 -4.04 13.05 -11.09
CA HIS A 169 -4.12 12.63 -9.68
C HIS A 169 -5.45 12.98 -9.01
N ARG A 170 -6.14 14.03 -9.47
CA ARG A 170 -7.53 14.31 -9.09
C ARG A 170 -8.46 13.20 -9.56
N LEU A 171 -8.35 12.78 -10.82
CA LEU A 171 -9.15 11.67 -11.37
C LEU A 171 -8.84 10.36 -10.64
N VAL A 172 -7.58 10.10 -10.34
CA VAL A 172 -7.15 8.94 -9.53
C VAL A 172 -7.87 8.95 -8.19
N GLY A 173 -7.89 10.07 -7.46
CA GLY A 173 -8.62 10.14 -6.19
C GLY A 173 -10.12 9.91 -6.34
N GLN A 174 -10.73 10.43 -7.41
CA GLN A 174 -12.16 10.24 -7.72
C GLN A 174 -12.50 8.79 -8.10
N LEU A 175 -11.55 8.02 -8.66
CA LEU A 175 -11.75 6.62 -9.02
C LEU A 175 -11.36 5.67 -7.87
N TRP A 176 -10.22 5.92 -7.22
CA TRP A 176 -9.64 5.01 -6.24
C TRP A 176 -10.40 4.97 -4.94
N VAL A 177 -10.94 6.10 -4.46
CA VAL A 177 -11.73 6.15 -3.24
C VAL A 177 -13.00 5.29 -3.37
N PRO A 178 -13.94 5.57 -4.30
CA PRO A 178 -15.13 4.74 -4.44
C PRO A 178 -14.79 3.34 -4.97
N GLY A 179 -13.83 3.20 -5.89
CA GLY A 179 -13.43 1.89 -6.43
C GLY A 179 -12.88 0.96 -5.35
N GLY A 180 -12.00 1.45 -4.48
CA GLY A 180 -11.47 0.69 -3.36
C GLY A 180 -12.53 0.31 -2.33
N ILE A 181 -13.47 1.20 -2.03
CA ILE A 181 -14.61 0.91 -1.14
C ILE A 181 -15.52 -0.17 -1.77
N LEU A 182 -15.82 -0.07 -3.06
CA LEU A 182 -16.63 -1.06 -3.78
C LEU A 182 -15.94 -2.42 -3.82
N VAL A 183 -14.64 -2.47 -4.12
CA VAL A 183 -13.85 -3.70 -4.02
C VAL A 183 -13.98 -4.30 -2.63
N ALA A 184 -13.84 -3.49 -1.58
CA ALA A 184 -13.93 -3.99 -0.22
C ALA A 184 -15.30 -4.56 0.15
N LEU A 185 -16.37 -3.89 -0.25
CA LEU A 185 -17.74 -4.35 0.00
C LEU A 185 -18.10 -5.58 -0.81
N ILE A 186 -17.68 -5.66 -2.08
CA ILE A 186 -18.03 -6.77 -2.98
C ILE A 186 -17.23 -8.02 -2.60
N THR A 187 -15.91 -7.90 -2.47
CA THR A 187 -15.02 -9.06 -2.26
C THR A 187 -15.20 -9.71 -0.89
N TRP A 188 -15.74 -8.98 0.08
CA TRP A 188 -16.05 -9.52 1.42
C TRP A 188 -16.98 -10.75 1.38
N TRP A 189 -17.92 -10.79 0.44
CA TRP A 189 -18.94 -11.84 0.35
C TRP A 189 -18.60 -12.92 -0.68
N LEU A 190 -17.49 -12.78 -1.40
CA LEU A 190 -17.14 -13.66 -2.50
C LEU A 190 -16.13 -14.74 -2.07
N PRO A 191 -16.25 -15.97 -2.62
CA PRO A 191 -15.16 -16.94 -2.57
C PRO A 191 -13.91 -16.40 -3.28
N PHE A 192 -12.76 -17.02 -3.04
CA PHE A 192 -11.45 -16.54 -3.50
C PHE A 192 -11.39 -16.23 -5.00
N THR A 193 -11.77 -17.19 -5.87
CA THR A 193 -11.62 -17.01 -7.32
C THR A 193 -12.48 -15.87 -7.88
N PRO A 194 -13.80 -15.77 -7.59
CA PRO A 194 -14.58 -14.59 -7.97
C PRO A 194 -14.05 -13.28 -7.34
N ALA A 195 -13.62 -13.30 -6.08
CA ALA A 195 -13.07 -12.13 -5.41
C ALA A 195 -11.79 -11.63 -6.10
N LEU A 196 -10.90 -12.55 -6.49
CA LEU A 196 -9.68 -12.26 -7.24
C LEU A 196 -10.00 -11.62 -8.60
N ILE A 197 -10.95 -12.18 -9.35
CA ILE A 197 -11.36 -11.63 -10.65
C ILE A 197 -11.93 -10.21 -10.51
N VAL A 198 -12.81 -9.99 -9.53
CA VAL A 198 -13.36 -8.66 -9.23
C VAL A 198 -12.24 -7.69 -8.85
N PHE A 199 -11.37 -8.08 -7.92
CA PHE A 199 -10.25 -7.28 -7.48
C PHE A 199 -9.35 -6.85 -8.66
N LEU A 200 -8.91 -7.80 -9.48
CA LEU A 200 -8.04 -7.54 -10.64
C LEU A 200 -8.74 -6.65 -11.68
N SER A 201 -10.03 -6.85 -11.91
CA SER A 201 -10.82 -6.01 -12.84
C SER A 201 -10.87 -4.56 -12.39
N PHE A 202 -11.15 -4.33 -11.10
CA PHE A 202 -11.18 -2.98 -10.53
C PHE A 202 -9.80 -2.33 -10.53
N VAL A 203 -8.74 -3.05 -10.13
CA VAL A 203 -7.37 -2.52 -10.19
C VAL A 203 -6.96 -2.14 -11.60
N THR A 204 -7.33 -2.96 -12.59
CA THR A 204 -7.10 -2.66 -14.01
C THR A 204 -7.80 -1.36 -14.42
N ILE A 205 -9.09 -1.19 -14.09
CA ILE A 205 -9.83 0.05 -14.40
C ILE A 205 -9.21 1.26 -13.68
N MET A 206 -8.93 1.12 -12.40
CA MET A 206 -8.36 2.17 -11.54
C MET A 206 -6.96 2.62 -11.99
N THR A 207 -6.23 1.79 -12.74
CA THR A 207 -4.89 2.12 -13.24
C THR A 207 -4.89 2.55 -14.70
N ILE A 208 -5.61 1.84 -15.57
CA ILE A 208 -5.63 2.10 -17.02
C ILE A 208 -6.40 3.38 -17.35
N VAL A 209 -7.52 3.66 -16.68
CA VAL A 209 -8.33 4.87 -16.98
C VAL A 209 -7.53 6.17 -16.76
N PRO A 210 -6.84 6.38 -15.62
CA PRO A 210 -5.99 7.55 -15.44
C PRO A 210 -4.85 7.66 -16.47
N VAL A 211 -4.26 6.53 -16.89
CA VAL A 211 -3.18 6.52 -17.90
C VAL A 211 -3.70 7.00 -19.25
N ILE A 212 -4.84 6.47 -19.71
CA ILE A 212 -5.48 6.89 -20.96
C ILE A 212 -5.86 8.37 -20.90
N PHE A 213 -6.51 8.79 -19.82
CA PHE A 213 -6.89 10.18 -19.59
C PHE A 213 -5.68 11.13 -19.67
N SER A 214 -4.60 10.78 -18.98
CA SER A 214 -3.37 11.56 -18.95
C SER A 214 -2.71 11.67 -20.33
N TYR A 215 -2.72 10.59 -21.11
CA TYR A 215 -2.22 10.59 -22.48
C TYR A 215 -3.07 11.47 -23.41
N GLN A 216 -4.40 11.47 -23.25
CA GLN A 216 -5.29 12.34 -24.01
C GLN A 216 -5.05 13.82 -23.72
N LEU A 217 -4.82 14.19 -22.45
CA LEU A 217 -4.44 15.55 -22.07
C LEU A 217 -3.12 15.97 -22.74
N TYR A 218 -2.11 15.09 -22.68
CA TYR A 218 -0.83 15.32 -23.34
C TYR A 218 -0.99 15.56 -24.85
N ARG A 219 -1.80 14.75 -25.55
CA ARG A 219 -2.05 14.93 -26.98
C ARG A 219 -2.72 16.27 -27.29
N LYS A 220 -3.69 16.71 -26.49
CA LYS A 220 -4.37 18.00 -26.65
C LYS A 220 -3.46 19.20 -26.38
N SER A 221 -2.49 19.06 -25.48
CA SER A 221 -1.51 20.13 -25.20
C SER A 221 -0.52 20.35 -26.36
N LYS A 222 -0.38 19.38 -27.27
CA LYS A 222 0.54 19.42 -28.41
C LYS A 222 -0.14 19.72 -29.76
N SER A 223 -1.46 19.75 -29.80
CA SER A 223 -2.25 20.14 -30.98
C SER A 223 -2.57 21.63 -30.94
#